data_AF-A0A9E6FEN0-F1
#
_entry.id   AF-A0A9E6FEN0-F1
#
_cell.length_a   1.000
_cell.length_b   1.000
_cell.length_c   1.000
_cell.angle_alpha   90.00
_cell.angle_beta   90.00
_cell.angle_gamma   90.00
#
_symmetry.space_group_name_H-M   'P 1'
#
loop_
_entity.id
_entity.type
_entity.pdbx_description
1 polymer ?
#
loop_
_entity_poly.entity_id
_entity_poly.type
_entity_poly.pdbx_seq_one_letter_code
_entity_poly.pdbx_strand_id
1 'polypeptide(L)'
;MPELFVDSNDENAIKQPFGIWIASLVVFFISIFSLASEQLVVFIFGFLLVASFVVGVIAFIIMVVRVVRTLLKNESFKSGLGSVISYGAFIIFGLFLLRGCTSSGSSSSGGGRYYDDYDSYDYYEEPVTSDSWDCTSDCSGHEAGYEWAEDKGITDPDDCGGNSDSFIEGCEAYANEYNMDNYDEEYYDDYDYYY
;
A
#
# COMPACT_ATOMS: atom_id res chain seq x y z
N MET A 1 -15.71 -43.35 -64.91
CA MET A 1 -15.59 -43.05 -63.47
C MET A 1 -14.26 -42.33 -63.29
N PRO A 2 -14.24 -41.03 -62.95
CA PRO A 2 -12.99 -40.37 -62.59
C PRO A 2 -12.72 -40.54 -61.09
N GLU A 3 -11.50 -40.94 -60.75
CA GLU A 3 -11.01 -40.96 -59.37
C GLU A 3 -10.79 -39.54 -58.86
N LEU A 4 -11.41 -39.23 -57.72
CA LEU A 4 -11.17 -38.02 -56.95
C LEU A 4 -9.84 -38.17 -56.21
N PHE A 5 -8.80 -37.60 -56.79
CA PHE A 5 -7.49 -37.45 -56.15
C PHE A 5 -7.60 -36.32 -55.12
N VAL A 6 -7.73 -36.68 -53.84
CA VAL A 6 -7.67 -35.74 -52.72
C VAL A 6 -6.21 -35.63 -52.32
N ASP A 7 -5.56 -34.53 -52.71
CA ASP A 7 -4.21 -34.18 -52.29
C ASP A 7 -4.23 -33.78 -50.81
N SER A 8 -3.52 -34.55 -49.98
CA SER A 8 -3.49 -34.41 -48.52
C SER A 8 -2.32 -33.57 -48.01
N ASN A 9 -1.65 -32.79 -48.87
CA ASN A 9 -0.44 -32.04 -48.52
C ASN A 9 -0.65 -30.53 -48.35
N ASP A 10 -1.72 -30.12 -47.67
CA ASP A 10 -1.87 -28.72 -47.26
C ASP A 10 -1.35 -28.49 -45.82
N GLU A 11 -0.01 -28.55 -45.67
CA GLU A 11 0.71 -28.25 -44.42
C GLU A 11 0.62 -26.76 -44.01
N ASN A 12 -0.16 -25.94 -44.72
CA ASN A 12 -0.30 -24.50 -44.47
C ASN A 12 -1.55 -24.10 -43.68
N ALA A 13 -2.41 -25.04 -43.26
CA ALA A 13 -3.72 -24.74 -42.67
C ALA A 13 -3.69 -24.20 -41.22
N ILE A 14 -2.53 -24.02 -40.57
CA ILE A 14 -2.45 -23.57 -39.17
C ILE A 14 -1.52 -22.36 -39.03
N LYS A 15 -1.85 -21.28 -39.74
CA LYS A 15 -1.41 -19.93 -39.39
C LYS A 15 -2.63 -19.03 -39.27
N GLN A 16 -3.51 -19.36 -38.32
CA GLN A 16 -4.51 -18.40 -37.88
C GLN A 16 -3.77 -17.18 -37.30
N PRO A 17 -3.94 -15.97 -37.86
CA PRO A 17 -3.20 -14.80 -37.41
C PRO A 17 -3.76 -14.38 -36.06
N PHE A 18 -2.91 -14.38 -35.04
CA PHE A 18 -3.20 -13.80 -33.72
C PHE A 18 -3.84 -12.40 -33.80
N GLY A 19 -3.67 -11.67 -34.91
CA GLY A 19 -4.27 -10.35 -35.15
C GLY A 19 -5.80 -10.29 -35.23
N ILE A 20 -6.50 -11.35 -35.65
CA ILE A 20 -7.98 -11.31 -35.77
C ILE A 20 -8.63 -11.22 -34.38
N TRP A 21 -8.07 -11.93 -33.39
CA TRP A 21 -8.56 -11.93 -32.01
C TRP A 21 -8.42 -10.55 -31.34
N ILE A 22 -7.34 -9.83 -31.66
CA ILE A 22 -7.09 -8.49 -31.10
C ILE A 22 -8.11 -7.49 -31.64
N ALA A 23 -8.39 -7.53 -32.95
CA ALA A 23 -9.37 -6.63 -33.56
C ALA A 23 -10.79 -6.83 -32.98
N SER A 24 -11.20 -8.09 -32.78
CA SER A 24 -12.49 -8.41 -32.15
C SER A 24 -12.57 -7.96 -30.69
N LEU A 25 -11.49 -8.09 -29.93
CA LEU A 25 -11.41 -7.59 -28.55
C LEU A 25 -11.54 -6.06 -28.48
N VAL A 26 -10.83 -5.34 -29.35
CA VAL A 26 -10.87 -3.86 -29.37
C VAL A 26 -12.28 -3.35 -29.64
N VAL A 27 -12.99 -3.91 -30.62
CA VAL A 27 -14.38 -3.49 -30.93
C VAL A 27 -15.34 -3.82 -29.78
N PHE A 28 -15.14 -4.95 -29.12
CA PHE A 28 -15.92 -5.35 -27.94
C PHE A 28 -15.71 -4.37 -26.77
N PHE A 29 -14.46 -4.01 -26.47
CA PHE A 29 -14.15 -3.05 -25.41
C PHE A 29 -14.67 -1.63 -25.72
N ILE A 30 -14.59 -1.17 -26.98
CA ILE A 30 -15.15 0.13 -27.39
C ILE A 30 -16.67 0.14 -27.21
N SER A 31 -17.34 -0.95 -27.58
CA SER A 31 -18.80 -1.07 -27.46
C SER A 31 -19.23 -1.14 -26.00
N ILE A 32 -18.50 -1.89 -25.15
CA ILE A 32 -18.73 -1.92 -23.70
C ILE A 32 -18.53 -0.53 -23.08
N PHE A 33 -17.48 0.19 -23.48
CA PHE A 33 -17.20 1.54 -23.01
C PHE A 33 -18.33 2.51 -23.35
N SER A 34 -18.94 2.39 -24.53
CA SER A 34 -20.11 3.19 -24.90
C SER A 34 -21.41 2.82 -24.17
N LEU A 35 -21.52 1.62 -23.60
CA LEU A 35 -22.71 1.16 -22.87
C LEU A 35 -22.59 1.33 -21.34
N ALA A 36 -21.38 1.55 -20.83
CA ALA A 36 -21.10 1.64 -19.41
C ALA A 36 -21.41 3.02 -18.83
N SER A 37 -21.93 3.06 -17.59
CA SER A 37 -21.99 4.30 -16.81
C SER A 37 -20.58 4.76 -16.42
N GLU A 38 -20.38 6.07 -16.23
CA GLU A 38 -19.07 6.64 -15.88
C GLU A 38 -18.43 5.95 -14.66
N GLN A 39 -19.23 5.55 -13.68
CA GLN A 39 -18.76 4.81 -12.51
C GLN A 39 -18.22 3.42 -12.86
N LEU A 40 -18.91 2.67 -13.74
CA LEU A 40 -18.49 1.33 -14.14
C LEU A 40 -17.17 1.37 -14.93
N VAL A 41 -16.96 2.42 -15.72
CA VAL A 41 -15.71 2.65 -16.45
C VAL A 41 -14.53 2.79 -15.47
N VAL A 42 -14.69 3.58 -14.40
CA VAL A 42 -13.65 3.76 -13.37
C VAL A 42 -13.31 2.45 -12.67
N PHE A 43 -14.31 1.65 -12.30
CA PHE A 43 -14.08 0.33 -11.69
C PHE A 43 -13.34 -0.64 -12.63
N ILE A 44 -13.70 -0.66 -13.92
CA ILE A 44 -13.04 -1.53 -14.90
C ILE A 44 -11.59 -1.09 -15.10
N PHE A 45 -11.31 0.21 -15.25
CA PHE A 45 -9.93 0.71 -15.38
C PHE A 45 -9.10 0.42 -14.14
N GLY A 46 -9.67 0.58 -12.94
CA GLY A 46 -9.02 0.21 -11.69
C GLY A 46 -8.65 -1.27 -11.66
N PHE A 47 -9.60 -2.15 -11.98
CA PHE A 47 -9.34 -3.60 -12.03
C PHE A 47 -8.29 -3.97 -13.08
N LEU A 48 -8.34 -3.36 -14.27
CA LEU A 48 -7.36 -3.62 -15.34
C LEU A 48 -5.95 -3.15 -14.97
N LEU A 49 -5.83 -2.02 -14.27
CA LEU A 49 -4.54 -1.53 -13.78
C LEU A 49 -3.95 -2.51 -12.76
N VAL A 50 -4.75 -2.91 -11.77
CA VAL A 50 -4.33 -3.89 -10.75
C VAL A 50 -3.98 -5.23 -11.40
N ALA A 51 -4.81 -5.74 -12.32
CA ALA A 51 -4.55 -6.99 -13.02
C ALA A 51 -3.25 -6.93 -13.84
N SER A 52 -2.99 -5.82 -14.54
CA SER A 52 -1.75 -5.62 -15.29
C SER A 52 -0.52 -5.62 -14.38
N PHE A 53 -0.61 -4.95 -13.23
CA PHE A 53 0.45 -4.95 -12.23
C PHE A 53 0.74 -6.35 -11.70
N VAL A 54 -0.30 -7.11 -11.34
CA VAL A 54 -0.18 -8.50 -10.85
C VAL A 54 0.47 -9.40 -11.90
N VAL A 55 0.05 -9.29 -13.17
CA VAL A 55 0.65 -10.06 -14.27
C VAL A 55 2.14 -9.70 -14.45
N GLY A 56 2.48 -8.41 -14.34
CA GLY A 56 3.87 -7.94 -14.39
C GLY A 56 4.74 -8.51 -13.28
N VAL A 57 4.25 -8.49 -12.04
CA VAL A 57 4.94 -9.06 -10.87
C VAL A 57 5.14 -10.57 -11.03
N ILE A 58 4.11 -11.30 -11.46
CA ILE A 58 4.21 -12.75 -11.70
C ILE A 58 5.25 -13.05 -12.80
N ALA A 59 5.24 -12.31 -13.90
CA ALA A 59 6.20 -12.48 -14.99
C ALA A 59 7.65 -12.20 -14.52
N PHE A 60 7.83 -11.17 -13.70
CA PHE A 60 9.12 -10.84 -13.10
C PHE A 60 9.62 -11.94 -12.18
N ILE A 61 8.77 -12.45 -11.28
CA ILE A 61 9.12 -13.58 -10.40
C ILE A 61 9.53 -14.81 -11.22
N ILE A 62 8.77 -15.14 -12.27
CA ILE A 62 9.11 -16.25 -13.17
C ILE A 62 10.46 -16.02 -13.85
N MET A 63 10.74 -14.79 -14.32
CA MET A 63 12.04 -14.43 -14.90
C MET A 63 13.17 -14.63 -13.90
N VAL A 64 13.03 -14.11 -12.68
CA VAL A 64 14.02 -14.26 -11.60
C VAL A 64 14.26 -15.73 -11.29
N VAL A 65 13.20 -16.53 -11.11
CA VAL A 65 13.32 -17.97 -10.85
C VAL A 65 14.05 -18.68 -11.99
N ARG A 66 13.76 -18.33 -13.25
CA ARG A 66 14.46 -18.89 -14.42
C ARG A 66 15.94 -18.51 -14.43
N VAL A 67 16.27 -17.26 -14.12
CA VAL A 67 17.65 -16.78 -14.02
C VAL A 67 18.36 -17.53 -12.89
N VAL A 68 17.80 -17.58 -11.69
CA VAL A 68 18.38 -18.28 -10.53
C VAL A 68 18.59 -19.76 -10.85
N ARG A 69 17.60 -20.46 -11.43
CA ARG A 69 17.77 -21.87 -11.83
C ARG A 69 18.89 -22.05 -12.85
N THR A 70 19.03 -21.12 -13.79
CA THR A 70 20.10 -21.14 -14.80
C THR A 70 21.47 -20.92 -14.14
N LEU A 71 21.53 -20.02 -13.16
CA LEU A 71 22.75 -19.70 -12.41
C LEU A 71 23.15 -20.83 -11.44
N LEU A 72 22.18 -21.45 -10.75
CA LEU A 72 22.41 -22.58 -9.85
C LEU A 72 22.88 -23.86 -10.56
N LYS A 73 22.57 -23.97 -11.86
CA LYS A 73 23.04 -25.10 -12.69
C LYS A 73 24.51 -24.97 -13.07
N ASN A 74 25.11 -23.79 -12.90
CA ASN A 74 26.53 -23.56 -13.17
C ASN A 74 27.32 -23.73 -11.87
N GLU A 75 28.15 -24.78 -11.79
CA GLU A 75 28.95 -25.12 -10.61
C GLU A 75 29.88 -23.97 -10.15
N SER A 76 30.24 -23.05 -11.07
CA SER A 76 31.07 -21.87 -10.80
C SER A 76 30.38 -20.77 -10.00
N PHE A 77 29.04 -20.77 -9.88
CA PHE A 77 28.29 -19.68 -9.23
C PHE A 77 27.95 -19.98 -7.75
N LYS A 78 28.05 -21.24 -7.31
CA LYS A 78 27.79 -21.65 -5.92
C LYS A 78 28.68 -20.93 -4.89
N SER A 79 29.88 -20.51 -5.27
CA SER A 79 30.81 -19.76 -4.40
C SER A 79 30.62 -18.24 -4.42
N GLY A 80 29.89 -17.69 -5.41
CA GLY A 80 29.60 -16.25 -5.53
C GLY A 80 28.21 -15.84 -5.05
N LEU A 81 27.27 -16.79 -4.96
CA LEU A 81 25.85 -16.54 -4.65
C LEU A 81 25.62 -15.95 -3.26
N GLY A 82 26.50 -16.24 -2.28
CA GLY A 82 26.41 -15.66 -0.93
C GLY A 82 26.61 -14.14 -0.89
N SER A 83 27.24 -13.54 -1.91
CA SER A 83 27.57 -12.11 -1.93
C SER A 83 26.57 -11.27 -2.73
N VAL A 84 25.99 -11.80 -3.81
CA VAL A 84 25.06 -11.04 -4.68
C VAL A 84 23.63 -10.92 -4.13
N ILE A 85 23.19 -11.85 -3.27
CA ILE A 85 21.88 -11.74 -2.58
C ILE A 85 21.90 -10.56 -1.58
N SER A 86 23.09 -10.21 -1.06
CA SER A 86 23.30 -9.00 -0.26
C SER A 86 23.02 -7.75 -1.11
N TYR A 87 23.75 -7.55 -2.21
CA TYR A 87 23.62 -6.31 -2.99
C TYR A 87 22.25 -6.12 -3.67
N GLY A 88 21.55 -7.20 -4.04
CA GLY A 88 20.18 -7.10 -4.59
C GLY A 88 19.14 -6.63 -3.57
N ALA A 89 19.22 -7.14 -2.33
CA ALA A 89 18.40 -6.67 -1.22
C ALA A 89 18.77 -5.24 -0.81
N PHE A 90 20.06 -4.90 -0.81
CA PHE A 90 20.55 -3.54 -0.50
C PHE A 90 20.23 -2.50 -1.58
N ILE A 91 20.07 -2.87 -2.86
CA ILE A 91 19.67 -1.91 -3.91
C ILE A 91 18.15 -1.69 -3.94
N ILE A 92 17.34 -2.72 -3.67
CA ILE A 92 15.87 -2.55 -3.57
C ILE A 92 15.51 -1.81 -2.27
N PHE A 93 16.13 -2.19 -1.15
CA PHE A 93 16.00 -1.46 0.13
C PHE A 93 16.67 -0.08 0.05
N GLY A 94 17.79 0.03 -0.66
CA GLY A 94 18.52 1.29 -0.87
C GLY A 94 17.83 2.27 -1.83
N LEU A 95 17.09 1.80 -2.83
CA LEU A 95 16.24 2.68 -3.66
C LEU A 95 14.94 3.08 -2.95
N PHE A 96 14.48 2.27 -2.00
CA PHE A 96 13.42 2.65 -1.06
C PHE A 96 13.93 3.68 -0.04
N LEU A 97 15.21 3.58 0.40
CA LEU A 97 15.85 4.53 1.33
C LEU A 97 16.47 5.77 0.67
N LEU A 98 16.84 5.76 -0.61
CA LEU A 98 17.36 6.93 -1.35
C LEU A 98 16.26 7.81 -1.95
N ARG A 99 15.00 7.35 -1.89
CA ARG A 99 13.83 8.23 -1.92
C ARG A 99 13.49 8.76 -0.52
N GLY A 100 14.31 8.44 0.48
CA GLY A 100 14.39 9.12 1.76
C GLY A 100 15.03 10.49 1.57
N CYS A 101 14.25 11.50 1.92
CA CYS A 101 14.55 12.90 1.84
C CYS A 101 15.95 13.23 2.38
N THR A 102 16.61 14.16 1.69
CA THR A 102 17.61 15.07 2.28
C THR A 102 17.15 15.46 3.69
N SER A 103 17.82 14.93 4.70
CA SER A 103 17.73 15.42 6.07
C SER A 103 18.42 16.77 6.14
N SER A 104 17.73 17.79 5.65
CA SER A 104 17.92 19.16 6.10
C SER A 104 17.39 19.16 7.52
N GLY A 105 18.26 18.88 8.50
CA GLY A 105 18.03 19.18 9.90
C GLY A 105 17.70 20.66 10.01
N SER A 106 16.41 20.96 9.90
CA SER A 106 15.82 22.27 10.07
C SER A 106 15.02 22.12 11.34
N SER A 107 15.71 22.21 12.47
CA SER A 107 15.08 22.71 13.69
C SER A 107 14.37 24.01 13.30
N SER A 108 13.06 23.96 13.19
CA SER A 108 12.21 25.10 12.85
C SER A 108 11.02 25.06 13.77
N SER A 109 11.22 25.82 14.83
CA SER A 109 10.26 26.31 15.80
C SER A 109 8.83 26.36 15.29
N GLY A 110 7.94 25.72 16.06
CA GLY A 110 6.51 25.97 15.99
C GLY A 110 6.24 27.47 16.08
N GLY A 111 5.63 28.00 15.03
CA GLY A 111 5.04 29.33 15.02
C GLY A 111 3.72 29.31 15.79
N GLY A 112 3.80 29.19 17.11
CA GLY A 112 2.70 29.50 18.01
C GLY A 112 2.50 31.01 18.04
N ARG A 113 1.28 31.46 17.75
CA ARG A 113 0.91 32.87 17.85
C ARG A 113 1.07 33.33 19.30
N TYR A 114 1.77 34.45 19.45
CA TYR A 114 1.95 35.21 20.68
C TYR A 114 0.59 35.45 21.36
N TYR A 115 0.33 34.74 22.45
CA TYR A 115 -0.57 35.16 23.52
C TYR A 115 0.22 35.13 24.82
N ASP A 116 0.15 36.25 25.52
CA ASP A 116 0.97 36.60 26.68
C ASP A 116 0.74 35.68 27.89
N ASP A 117 1.83 35.32 28.55
CA ASP A 117 2.05 35.43 30.00
C ASP A 117 0.85 35.10 30.91
N TYR A 118 0.77 33.86 31.42
CA TYR A 118 0.62 33.59 32.86
C TYR A 118 0.65 32.08 33.20
N ASP A 119 1.35 31.79 34.30
CA ASP A 119 1.33 30.64 35.20
C ASP A 119 1.82 29.23 34.79
N SER A 120 2.90 28.87 35.50
CA SER A 120 3.42 27.55 35.82
C SER A 120 2.38 26.66 36.52
N TYR A 121 1.86 25.66 35.82
CA TYR A 121 1.20 24.49 36.39
C TYR A 121 1.68 23.21 35.68
N ASP A 122 1.54 22.07 36.37
CA ASP A 122 2.04 20.74 35.99
C ASP A 122 2.00 20.45 34.49
N TYR A 123 3.10 19.87 33.99
CA TYR A 123 3.24 19.38 32.63
C TYR A 123 2.36 18.14 32.47
N TYR A 124 1.05 18.35 32.28
CA TYR A 124 0.20 17.33 31.71
C TYR A 124 0.63 17.22 30.24
N GLU A 125 1.33 16.14 29.89
CA GLU A 125 1.45 15.74 28.50
C GLU A 125 0.04 15.62 27.97
N GLU A 126 -0.35 16.54 27.07
CA GLU A 126 -1.65 16.44 26.42
C GLU A 126 -1.68 15.09 25.70
N PRO A 127 -2.71 14.25 25.96
CA PRO A 127 -2.85 12.97 25.30
C PRO A 127 -2.85 13.15 23.80
N VAL A 128 -2.09 12.26 23.18
CA VAL A 128 -1.79 12.19 21.76
C VAL A 128 -3.10 11.79 21.05
N THR A 129 -3.79 12.71 20.36
CA THR A 129 -5.05 12.50 19.60
C THR A 129 -4.84 12.73 18.09
N SER A 130 -5.75 12.27 17.23
CA SER A 130 -5.67 12.44 15.78
C SER A 130 -5.61 13.91 15.34
N ASP A 131 -6.21 14.81 16.13
CA ASP A 131 -6.16 16.25 15.93
C ASP A 131 -4.79 16.88 16.29
N SER A 132 -3.99 16.19 17.09
CA SER A 132 -2.71 16.67 17.62
C SER A 132 -1.50 16.18 16.82
N TRP A 133 -1.69 15.24 15.87
CA TRP A 133 -0.56 14.63 15.16
C TRP A 133 -0.07 15.42 13.97
N ASP A 134 1.19 15.83 14.04
CA ASP A 134 1.82 16.66 13.03
C ASP A 134 2.38 15.81 11.88
N CYS A 135 1.53 15.53 10.91
CA CYS A 135 1.94 14.87 9.67
C CYS A 135 2.67 15.82 8.72
N THR A 136 3.95 15.55 8.45
CA THR A 136 4.74 16.39 7.54
C THR A 136 4.63 16.00 6.06
N SER A 137 4.26 14.75 5.72
CA SER A 137 4.03 14.36 4.32
C SER A 137 3.13 13.14 4.11
N ASP A 138 3.38 12.04 4.81
CA ASP A 138 2.55 10.83 4.73
C ASP A 138 2.06 10.54 6.14
N CYS A 139 0.74 10.54 6.31
CA CYS A 139 0.08 10.09 7.53
C CYS A 139 -0.16 8.58 7.53
N SER A 140 0.42 7.86 6.56
CA SER A 140 0.06 6.47 6.32
C SER A 140 0.49 5.56 7.48
N GLY A 141 1.52 5.96 8.24
CA GLY A 141 1.91 5.29 9.47
C GLY A 141 0.87 5.49 10.59
N HIS A 142 0.47 6.74 10.83
CA HIS A 142 -0.53 7.10 11.84
C HIS A 142 -1.89 6.48 11.56
N GLU A 143 -2.39 6.63 10.33
CA GLU A 143 -3.69 6.11 9.92
C GLU A 143 -3.72 4.57 9.96
N ALA A 144 -2.64 3.91 9.57
CA ALA A 144 -2.54 2.45 9.71
C ALA A 144 -2.53 1.99 11.18
N GLY A 145 -1.90 2.76 12.08
CA GLY A 145 -1.92 2.48 13.52
C GLY A 145 -3.31 2.68 14.12
N TYR A 146 -3.99 3.76 13.72
CA TYR A 146 -5.32 4.12 14.17
C TYR A 146 -6.36 3.09 13.72
N GLU A 147 -6.41 2.78 12.42
CA GLU A 147 -7.30 1.76 11.86
C GLU A 147 -7.04 0.38 12.50
N TRP A 148 -5.78 0.04 12.75
CA TRP A 148 -5.45 -1.22 13.41
C TRP A 148 -5.95 -1.27 14.86
N ALA A 149 -5.80 -0.17 15.61
CA ALA A 149 -6.27 -0.07 16.98
C ALA A 149 -7.80 -0.16 17.04
N GLU A 150 -8.51 0.49 16.11
CA GLU A 150 -9.95 0.38 15.93
C GLU A 150 -10.39 -1.06 15.64
N ASP A 151 -9.77 -1.71 14.64
CA ASP A 151 -10.07 -3.09 14.25
C ASP A 151 -9.83 -4.10 15.38
N LYS A 152 -8.91 -3.77 16.31
CA LYS A 152 -8.56 -4.60 17.47
C LYS A 152 -9.30 -4.21 18.74
N GLY A 153 -9.98 -3.07 18.75
CA GLY A 153 -10.59 -2.50 19.95
C GLY A 153 -9.54 -2.23 21.04
N ILE A 154 -8.40 -1.65 20.69
CA ILE A 154 -7.38 -1.25 21.66
C ILE A 154 -7.86 0.02 22.35
N THR A 155 -8.19 -0.07 23.63
CA THR A 155 -8.71 1.06 24.41
C THR A 155 -7.70 1.60 25.42
N ASP A 156 -6.61 0.89 25.66
CA ASP A 156 -5.52 1.31 26.54
C ASP A 156 -4.32 1.73 25.69
N PRO A 157 -3.83 2.98 25.78
CA PRO A 157 -2.65 3.41 25.04
C PRO A 157 -1.40 2.59 25.40
N ASP A 158 -1.29 2.02 26.61
CA ASP A 158 -0.16 1.17 27.01
C ASP A 158 -0.14 -0.18 26.26
N ASP A 159 -1.27 -0.59 25.66
CA ASP A 159 -1.37 -1.79 24.81
C ASP A 159 -0.89 -1.52 23.37
N CYS A 160 -0.58 -0.27 23.03
CA CYS A 160 -0.04 0.09 21.74
C CYS A 160 1.42 -0.34 21.57
N GLY A 161 1.71 -0.98 20.45
CA GLY A 161 3.05 -1.44 20.10
C GLY A 161 3.21 -1.57 18.60
N GLY A 162 4.46 -1.69 18.13
CA GLY A 162 4.73 -1.74 16.70
C GLY A 162 6.20 -1.59 16.37
N ASN A 163 6.50 -1.51 15.06
CA ASN A 163 7.87 -1.37 14.55
C ASN A 163 8.19 0.05 14.07
N SER A 164 7.26 0.99 14.17
CA SER A 164 7.44 2.38 13.72
C SER A 164 6.72 3.34 14.65
N ASP A 165 7.40 4.42 15.02
CA ASP A 165 6.88 5.45 15.94
C ASP A 165 5.54 6.00 15.45
N SER A 166 5.40 6.33 14.15
CA SER A 166 4.14 6.82 13.58
C SER A 166 2.97 5.83 13.70
N PHE A 167 3.24 4.53 13.71
CA PHE A 167 2.20 3.52 13.91
C PHE A 167 1.79 3.43 15.38
N ILE A 168 2.76 3.55 16.30
CA ILE A 168 2.52 3.51 17.74
C ILE A 168 1.73 4.76 18.15
N GLU A 169 2.18 5.94 17.71
CA GLU A 169 1.42 7.18 17.82
C GLU A 169 0.00 6.94 17.28
N GLY A 170 -0.13 6.49 16.03
CA GLY A 170 -1.37 6.01 15.38
C GLY A 170 -2.33 5.21 16.28
N CYS A 171 -1.81 4.26 17.02
CA CYS A 171 -2.60 3.44 17.94
C CYS A 171 -3.02 4.22 19.19
N GLU A 172 -2.10 5.00 19.75
CA GLU A 172 -2.30 5.76 21.00
C GLU A 172 -3.42 6.80 20.86
N ALA A 173 -3.65 7.46 19.71
CA ALA A 173 -4.81 8.37 19.61
C ALA A 173 -6.10 7.65 19.61
N TYR A 174 -6.21 6.52 18.91
CA TYR A 174 -7.46 5.79 18.95
C TYR A 174 -7.81 5.44 20.40
N ALA A 175 -6.83 4.93 21.16
CA ALA A 175 -7.02 4.60 22.56
C ALA A 175 -7.31 5.85 23.44
N ASN A 176 -6.60 6.95 23.23
CA ASN A 176 -6.82 8.19 23.97
C ASN A 176 -8.17 8.83 23.66
N GLU A 177 -8.58 8.90 22.40
CA GLU A 177 -9.89 9.40 21.96
C GLU A 177 -11.02 8.52 22.50
N TYR A 178 -10.87 7.20 22.41
CA TYR A 178 -11.82 6.28 23.03
C TYR A 178 -11.97 6.57 24.53
N ASN A 179 -10.87 6.77 25.24
CA ASN A 179 -10.90 7.10 26.66
C ASN A 179 -11.53 8.46 26.94
N MET A 180 -11.29 9.47 26.09
CA MET A 180 -11.92 10.80 26.20
C MET A 180 -13.43 10.74 25.99
N ASP A 181 -13.87 10.06 24.94
CA ASP A 181 -15.30 9.89 24.62
C ASP A 181 -16.04 9.16 25.77
N ASN A 182 -15.39 8.15 26.37
CA ASN A 182 -15.94 7.44 27.53
C ASN A 182 -15.89 8.28 28.82
N TYR A 183 -14.85 9.10 29.03
CA TYR A 183 -14.76 10.02 30.17
C TYR A 183 -15.86 11.08 30.13
N ASP A 184 -16.18 11.60 28.94
CA ASP A 184 -17.25 12.58 28.77
C ASP A 184 -18.64 11.96 29.04
N GLU A 185 -18.89 10.71 28.63
CA GLU A 185 -20.14 10.01 28.98
C GLU A 185 -20.30 9.80 30.50
N GLU A 186 -19.25 9.39 31.22
CA GLU A 186 -19.31 9.17 32.67
C GLU A 186 -19.49 10.48 33.45
N TYR A 187 -19.00 11.61 32.93
CA TYR A 187 -19.09 12.92 33.57
C TYR A 187 -20.48 13.58 33.44
N TYR A 188 -21.25 13.28 32.40
CA TYR A 188 -22.60 13.86 32.22
C TYR A 188 -23.69 13.19 33.06
N ASP A 189 -23.52 11.94 33.48
CA ASP A 189 -24.50 11.21 34.32
C ASP A 189 -24.57 11.74 35.77
N ASP A 190 -23.55 12.47 36.26
CA ASP A 190 -23.55 13.04 37.63
C ASP A 190 -24.39 14.33 37.75
N TYR A 191 -24.62 15.07 36.66
CA TYR A 191 -25.33 16.35 36.70
C TYR A 191 -26.86 16.24 36.70
N ASP A 192 -27.42 15.07 36.39
CA ASP A 192 -28.88 14.87 36.34
C ASP A 192 -29.50 14.56 37.72
N TYR A 193 -28.70 14.57 38.81
CA TYR A 193 -29.18 14.29 40.17
C TYR A 193 -29.62 15.53 40.98
N TYR A 194 -29.52 16.74 40.42
CA TYR A 194 -29.78 18.00 41.16
C TYR A 194 -31.00 18.83 40.69
N TYR A 195 -31.92 18.26 39.91
CA TYR A 195 -33.20 18.90 39.57
C TYR A 195 -34.44 18.06 39.90
#